data_AF-A0A962LQY4-F1
#
_entry.id   AF-A0A962LQY4-F1
#
_cell.length_a   1.000
_cell.length_b   1.000
_cell.length_c   1.000
_cell.angle_alpha   90.00
_cell.angle_beta   90.00
_cell.angle_gamma   90.00
#
_symmetry.space_group_name_H-M   'P 1'
#
loop_
_entity.id
_entity.type
_entity.pdbx_description
1 polymer ?
#
loop_
_entity_poly.entity_id
_entity_poly.type
_entity_poly.pdbx_seq_one_letter_code
_entity_poly.pdbx_strand_id
1 'polypeptide(L)'
;MPSASAAQQSRGVLDIYRAQRLERLFDACFGRRWRTKLIGGANEPYYQPASCPQDCHRLYYRSDYFASALHEISHWCIAGEQRLQQPDFGYWYAPEGRDAAQQRAFETVEAKPQALEWMFSLACGYRFCISVDNFGAPDGEPHDTLPFKRQVLEQSRRWQSRGLPPRAQVFFNALCLDFDTGVQLPELELTISGLVG
;
A
#
# COMPACT_ATOMS: atom_id res chain seq x y z
N MET A 1 -33.87 3.71 27.87
CA MET A 1 -32.67 2.96 28.26
C MET A 1 -32.35 1.98 27.12
N PRO A 2 -31.33 2.21 26.29
CA PRO A 2 -30.94 1.21 25.29
C PRO A 2 -30.24 0.04 25.99
N SER A 3 -30.59 -1.20 25.62
CA SER A 3 -30.07 -2.44 26.20
C SER A 3 -28.57 -2.64 25.98
N ALA A 4 -27.87 -3.16 26.99
CA ALA A 4 -26.43 -3.45 27.00
C ALA A 4 -25.94 -4.32 25.82
N SER A 5 -26.83 -5.10 25.21
CA SER A 5 -26.53 -5.96 24.03
C SER A 5 -26.19 -5.17 22.76
N ALA A 6 -26.76 -3.98 22.55
CA ALA A 6 -26.47 -3.15 21.37
C ALA A 6 -25.12 -2.42 21.52
N ALA A 7 -24.72 -2.11 22.75
CA ALA A 7 -23.43 -1.50 23.08
C ALA A 7 -22.26 -2.50 23.03
N GLN A 8 -22.54 -3.81 23.16
CA GLN A 8 -21.54 -4.87 22.95
C GLN A 8 -21.36 -5.23 21.47
N GLN A 9 -22.41 -5.12 20.64
CA GLN A 9 -22.29 -5.30 19.19
C GLN A 9 -21.60 -4.12 18.48
N SER A 10 -21.69 -2.90 19.00
CA SER A 10 -20.98 -1.73 18.46
C SER A 10 -19.50 -1.63 18.85
N ARG A 11 -19.04 -2.41 19.84
CA ARG A 11 -17.61 -2.52 20.22
C ARG A 11 -16.81 -3.51 19.37
N GLY A 12 -17.46 -4.38 18.60
CA GLY A 12 -16.80 -5.39 17.76
C GLY A 12 -16.38 -4.92 16.36
N VAL A 13 -16.94 -3.79 15.89
CA VAL A 13 -16.74 -3.27 14.53
C VAL A 13 -15.56 -2.27 14.44
N LEU A 14 -15.12 -1.73 15.58
CA LEU A 14 -14.18 -0.61 15.61
C LEU A 14 -12.70 -0.94 15.40
N ASP A 15 -12.31 -2.17 15.05
CA ASP A 15 -10.86 -2.43 14.95
C ASP A 15 -10.40 -3.58 14.06
N ILE A 16 -11.09 -3.80 12.93
CA ILE A 16 -10.64 -4.78 11.93
C ILE A 16 -9.41 -4.29 11.13
N TYR A 17 -9.22 -2.97 11.02
CA TYR A 17 -8.16 -2.31 10.24
C TYR A 17 -7.03 -1.75 11.11
N ARG A 18 -6.46 -2.59 11.98
CA ARG A 18 -5.25 -2.26 12.76
C ARG A 18 -4.00 -2.51 11.92
N ALA A 19 -3.08 -1.54 11.87
CA ALA A 19 -1.84 -1.72 11.12
C ALA A 19 -0.96 -2.87 11.68
N GLN A 20 -1.02 -3.14 12.99
CA GLN A 20 -0.33 -4.29 13.60
C GLN A 20 -0.84 -5.65 13.08
N ARG A 21 -2.04 -5.69 12.49
CA ARG A 21 -2.54 -6.89 11.80
C ARG A 21 -1.74 -7.15 10.52
N LEU A 22 -1.46 -6.09 9.75
CA LEU A 22 -0.62 -6.15 8.56
C LEU A 22 0.83 -6.50 8.91
N GLU A 23 1.36 -6.00 10.04
CA GLU A 23 2.71 -6.38 10.50
C GLU A 23 2.84 -7.89 10.74
N ARG A 24 1.86 -8.49 11.43
CA ARG A 24 1.84 -9.94 11.67
C ARG A 24 1.71 -10.74 10.37
N LEU A 25 0.83 -10.33 9.47
CA LEU A 25 0.67 -11.00 8.17
C LEU A 25 1.91 -10.88 7.31
N PHE A 26 2.54 -9.70 7.29
CA PHE A 26 3.78 -9.46 6.56
C PHE A 26 4.91 -10.33 7.10
N ASP A 27 5.09 -10.41 8.42
CA ASP A 27 6.11 -11.27 9.05
C ASP A 27 5.85 -12.75 8.74
N ALA A 28 4.60 -13.21 8.81
CA ALA A 28 4.23 -14.58 8.45
C ALA A 28 4.54 -14.92 6.98
N CYS A 29 4.33 -13.97 6.06
CA CYS A 29 4.60 -14.16 4.63
C CYS A 29 6.09 -14.06 4.30
N PHE A 30 6.82 -13.14 4.93
CA PHE A 30 8.11 -12.66 4.44
C PHE A 30 9.23 -12.64 5.48
N GLY A 31 8.92 -12.67 6.77
CA GLY A 31 9.90 -12.58 7.86
C GLY A 31 10.96 -13.69 7.81
N ARG A 32 10.59 -14.91 7.43
CA ARG A 32 11.54 -16.02 7.30
C ARG A 32 12.30 -16.04 5.98
N ARG A 33 11.58 -15.97 4.84
CA ARG A 33 12.19 -16.13 3.50
C ARG A 33 12.94 -14.89 3.03
N TRP A 34 12.39 -13.72 3.32
CA TRP A 34 12.92 -12.42 2.87
C TRP A 34 13.52 -11.60 4.01
N ARG A 35 13.45 -12.10 5.24
CA ARG A 35 14.08 -11.47 6.41
C ARG A 35 13.74 -9.99 6.54
N THR A 36 12.52 -9.64 6.20
CA THR A 36 12.04 -8.25 6.23
C THR A 36 10.93 -8.15 7.26
N LYS A 37 10.98 -7.12 8.09
CA LYS A 37 9.93 -6.79 9.07
C LYS A 37 9.24 -5.49 8.66
N LEU A 38 7.91 -5.46 8.79
CA LEU A 38 7.12 -4.24 8.71
C LEU A 38 7.02 -3.62 10.11
N ILE A 39 7.24 -2.31 10.22
CA ILE A 39 7.32 -1.61 11.51
C ILE A 39 6.56 -0.29 11.45
N GLY A 40 5.57 -0.12 12.32
CA GLY A 40 4.84 1.14 12.50
C GLY A 40 5.52 2.13 13.44
N GLY A 41 4.85 3.23 13.69
CA GLY A 41 5.26 4.30 14.59
C GLY A 41 6.34 5.24 14.04
N ALA A 42 6.71 5.15 12.76
CA ALA A 42 7.73 6.01 12.18
C ALA A 42 7.16 7.40 11.80
N ASN A 43 8.00 8.44 11.87
CA ASN A 43 7.60 9.78 11.43
C ASN A 43 7.43 9.85 9.90
N GLU A 44 8.28 9.11 9.19
CA GLU A 44 8.34 9.03 7.73
C GLU A 44 8.55 7.57 7.31
N PRO A 45 8.01 7.16 6.14
CA PRO A 45 8.29 5.85 5.60
C PRO A 45 9.76 5.70 5.24
N TYR A 46 10.31 4.50 5.41
CA TYR A 46 11.71 4.24 5.09
C TYR A 46 11.97 2.75 4.92
N TYR A 47 12.73 2.38 3.89
CA TYR A 47 13.29 1.03 3.80
C TYR A 47 14.76 0.99 4.23
N GLN A 48 15.04 0.18 5.25
CA GLN A 48 16.39 -0.06 5.75
C GLN A 48 16.85 -1.48 5.40
N PRO A 49 17.88 -1.66 4.55
CA PRO A 49 18.44 -2.97 4.31
C PRO A 49 19.17 -3.51 5.56
N ALA A 50 19.17 -4.82 5.73
CA ALA A 50 19.93 -5.48 6.80
C ALA A 50 21.42 -5.12 6.70
N SER A 51 22.03 -4.75 7.83
CA SER A 51 23.45 -4.38 7.85
C SER A 51 24.40 -5.58 7.77
N CYS A 52 23.90 -6.78 8.08
CA CYS A 52 24.67 -8.03 8.01
C CYS A 52 23.77 -9.25 7.78
N PRO A 53 24.34 -10.41 7.40
CA PRO A 53 23.60 -11.65 7.17
C PRO A 53 22.93 -12.26 8.40
N GLN A 54 22.98 -11.65 9.59
CA GLN A 54 22.26 -12.10 10.79
C GLN A 54 21.11 -11.15 11.18
N ASP A 55 21.01 -9.98 10.54
CA ASP A 55 19.98 -8.98 10.79
C ASP A 55 18.79 -9.08 9.81
N CYS A 56 17.69 -8.39 10.10
CA CYS A 56 16.54 -8.26 9.20
C CYS A 56 16.54 -6.90 8.51
N HIS A 57 16.04 -6.87 7.27
CA HIS A 57 15.60 -5.63 6.63
C HIS A 57 14.38 -5.08 7.37
N ARG A 58 14.19 -3.76 7.34
CA ARG A 58 13.08 -3.08 8.02
C ARG A 58 12.36 -2.19 7.03
N LEU A 59 11.04 -2.31 6.99
CA LEU A 59 10.14 -1.50 6.19
C LEU A 59 9.29 -0.69 7.17
N TYR A 60 9.61 0.59 7.28
CA TYR A 60 8.93 1.52 8.17
C TYR A 60 7.80 2.21 7.42
N TYR A 61 6.63 2.31 8.06
CA TYR A 61 5.50 3.08 7.56
C TYR A 61 5.11 4.17 8.56
N ARG A 62 4.42 5.21 8.06
CA ARG A 62 4.15 6.42 8.83
C ARG A 62 3.08 6.17 9.90
N SER A 63 3.38 6.58 11.12
CA SER A 63 2.52 6.43 12.29
C SER A 63 2.03 4.98 12.38
N ASP A 64 0.77 4.74 12.73
CA ASP A 64 0.15 3.41 12.72
C ASP A 64 -1.01 3.34 11.73
N TYR A 65 -0.90 4.04 10.59
CA TYR A 65 -1.97 4.12 9.61
C TYR A 65 -2.03 2.86 8.72
N PHE A 66 -3.19 2.22 8.68
CA PHE A 66 -3.43 1.02 7.86
C PHE A 66 -3.14 1.23 6.37
N ALA A 67 -3.57 2.36 5.80
CA ALA A 67 -3.29 2.73 4.42
C ALA A 67 -1.78 2.92 4.18
N SER A 68 -1.06 3.59 5.08
CA SER A 68 0.39 3.76 4.97
C SER A 68 1.12 2.41 4.98
N ALA A 69 0.71 1.47 5.84
CA ALA A 69 1.26 0.13 5.82
C ALA A 69 1.02 -0.60 4.49
N LEU A 70 -0.19 -0.55 3.93
CA LEU A 70 -0.48 -1.14 2.62
C LEU A 70 0.35 -0.50 1.49
N HIS A 71 0.53 0.81 1.54
CA HIS A 71 1.33 1.56 0.58
C HIS A 71 2.79 1.11 0.58
N GLU A 72 3.44 1.07 1.75
CA GLU A 72 4.84 0.63 1.87
C GLU A 72 5.04 -0.83 1.44
N ILE A 73 4.11 -1.72 1.81
CA ILE A 73 4.16 -3.12 1.37
C ILE A 73 4.06 -3.21 -0.16
N SER A 74 3.29 -2.33 -0.78
CA SER A 74 3.13 -2.27 -2.23
C SER A 74 4.45 -1.87 -2.91
N HIS A 75 5.10 -0.80 -2.45
CA HIS A 75 6.44 -0.43 -2.89
C HIS A 75 7.43 -1.59 -2.76
N TRP A 76 7.47 -2.19 -1.56
CA TRP A 76 8.37 -3.29 -1.27
C TRP A 76 8.15 -4.48 -2.21
N CYS A 77 6.89 -4.86 -2.48
CA CYS A 77 6.56 -5.99 -3.36
C CYS A 77 7.05 -5.79 -4.80
N ILE A 78 7.12 -4.55 -5.28
CA ILE A 78 7.53 -4.19 -6.64
C ILE A 78 9.05 -4.00 -6.75
N ALA A 79 9.72 -3.57 -5.68
CA ALA A 79 11.15 -3.31 -5.67
C ALA A 79 11.98 -4.58 -5.95
N GLY A 80 12.72 -4.63 -7.06
CA GLY A 80 13.57 -5.79 -7.40
C GLY A 80 14.73 -6.03 -6.44
N GLU A 81 15.43 -7.16 -6.56
CA GLU A 81 16.49 -7.57 -5.61
C GLU A 81 17.58 -6.51 -5.39
N GLN A 82 18.02 -5.83 -6.46
CA GLN A 82 19.02 -4.76 -6.37
C GLN A 82 18.51 -3.54 -5.60
N ARG A 83 17.21 -3.24 -5.71
CA ARG A 83 16.56 -2.12 -4.99
C ARG A 83 16.46 -2.47 -3.50
N LEU A 84 16.18 -3.73 -3.16
CA LEU A 84 16.14 -4.21 -1.76
C LEU A 84 17.51 -4.22 -1.05
N GLN A 85 18.60 -3.91 -1.74
CA GLN A 85 19.92 -3.72 -1.12
C GLN A 85 20.23 -2.25 -0.84
N GLN A 86 19.34 -1.32 -1.22
CA GLN A 86 19.57 0.11 -1.11
C GLN A 86 18.63 0.72 -0.07
N PRO A 87 19.14 1.66 0.76
CA PRO A 87 18.29 2.54 1.55
C PRO A 87 17.18 3.16 0.71
N ASP A 88 15.95 3.09 1.21
CA ASP A 88 14.74 3.57 0.54
C ASP A 88 14.60 3.13 -0.93
N PHE A 89 14.98 1.87 -1.19
CA PHE A 89 15.02 1.29 -2.53
C PHE A 89 15.90 2.06 -3.51
N GLY A 90 16.75 2.98 -3.07
CA GLY A 90 17.51 3.88 -3.94
C GLY A 90 16.62 4.84 -4.74
N TYR A 91 15.41 5.14 -4.26
CA TYR A 91 14.64 6.27 -4.76
C TYR A 91 15.18 7.57 -4.16
N TRP A 92 15.05 8.68 -4.90
CA TRP A 92 15.36 10.01 -4.39
C TRP A 92 14.06 10.69 -3.97
N TYR A 93 14.04 11.23 -2.75
CA TYR A 93 12.98 12.14 -2.33
C TYR A 93 13.04 13.42 -3.15
N ALA A 94 11.93 13.77 -3.80
CA ALA A 94 11.73 15.10 -4.35
C ALA A 94 11.19 16.01 -3.24
N PRO A 95 11.70 17.24 -3.07
CA PRO A 95 11.14 18.19 -2.12
C PRO A 95 9.69 18.54 -2.48
N GLU A 96 8.92 19.00 -1.49
CA GLU A 96 7.58 19.53 -1.70
C GLU A 96 7.59 20.71 -2.70
N GLY A 97 6.46 20.93 -3.38
CA GLY A 97 6.33 21.98 -4.41
C GLY A 97 6.71 21.51 -5.80
N ARG A 98 6.29 20.28 -6.17
CA ARG A 98 6.52 19.75 -7.52
C ARG A 98 5.78 20.57 -8.56
N ASP A 99 6.49 20.96 -9.62
CA ASP A 99 5.86 21.48 -10.83
C ASP A 99 5.07 20.40 -11.56
N ALA A 100 4.32 20.79 -12.60
CA ALA A 100 3.49 19.85 -13.34
C ALA A 100 4.28 18.71 -14.03
N ALA A 101 5.53 18.95 -14.45
CA ALA A 101 6.36 17.92 -15.08
C ALA A 101 6.91 16.93 -14.04
N GLN A 102 7.36 17.45 -12.90
CA GLN A 102 7.80 16.67 -11.75
C GLN A 102 6.65 15.83 -11.17
N GLN A 103 5.44 16.39 -11.09
CA GLN A 103 4.24 15.68 -10.64
C GLN A 103 3.91 14.51 -11.59
N ARG A 104 3.95 14.72 -12.91
CA ARG A 104 3.74 13.62 -13.88
C ARG A 104 4.80 12.53 -13.78
N ALA A 105 6.06 12.90 -13.53
CA ALA A 105 7.14 11.94 -13.33
C ALA A 105 6.92 11.10 -12.06
N PHE A 106 6.47 11.74 -10.98
CA PHE A 106 6.07 11.05 -9.76
C PHE A 106 4.90 10.08 -9.99
N GLU A 107 3.82 10.54 -10.62
CA GLU A 107 2.66 9.71 -10.91
C GLU A 107 3.01 8.48 -11.75
N THR A 108 3.95 8.62 -12.67
CA THR A 108 4.44 7.49 -13.48
C THR A 108 5.10 6.40 -12.62
N VAL A 109 5.85 6.78 -11.59
CA VAL A 109 6.49 5.81 -10.68
C VAL A 109 5.51 5.25 -9.65
N GLU A 110 4.54 6.07 -9.23
CA GLU A 110 3.50 5.72 -8.25
C GLU A 110 2.35 4.87 -8.79
N ALA A 111 2.14 4.86 -10.10
CA ALA A 111 1.03 4.13 -10.70
C ALA A 111 1.03 2.63 -10.34
N LYS A 112 2.21 2.02 -10.22
CA LYS A 112 2.37 0.61 -9.84
C LYS A 112 2.14 0.38 -8.33
N PRO A 113 2.83 1.10 -7.41
CA PRO A 113 2.52 1.03 -5.98
C PRO A 113 1.04 1.23 -5.68
N GLN A 114 0.41 2.28 -6.21
CA GLN A 114 -0.99 2.57 -5.89
C GLN A 114 -1.99 1.61 -6.55
N ALA A 115 -1.66 1.04 -7.71
CA ALA A 115 -2.44 -0.07 -8.26
C ALA A 115 -2.41 -1.28 -7.31
N LEU A 116 -1.25 -1.59 -6.75
CA LEU A 116 -1.12 -2.72 -5.84
C LEU A 116 -1.76 -2.45 -4.48
N GLU A 117 -1.63 -1.22 -3.97
CA GLU A 117 -2.28 -0.76 -2.73
C GLU A 117 -3.81 -0.83 -2.87
N TRP A 118 -4.36 -0.45 -4.02
CA TRP A 118 -5.78 -0.57 -4.29
C TRP A 118 -6.23 -2.03 -4.28
N MET A 119 -5.49 -2.93 -4.94
CA MET A 119 -5.81 -4.36 -4.96
C MET A 119 -5.71 -4.99 -3.57
N PHE A 120 -4.72 -4.61 -2.75
CA PHE A 120 -4.63 -5.05 -1.36
C PHE A 120 -5.75 -4.48 -0.49
N SER A 121 -6.15 -3.23 -0.72
CA SER A 121 -7.30 -2.63 -0.03
C SER A 121 -8.56 -3.42 -0.31
N LEU A 122 -8.81 -3.79 -1.58
CA LEU A 122 -9.94 -4.66 -1.96
C LEU A 122 -9.84 -6.05 -1.29
N ALA A 123 -8.65 -6.65 -1.24
CA ALA A 123 -8.43 -7.93 -0.55
C ALA A 123 -8.77 -7.86 0.96
N CYS A 124 -8.60 -6.69 1.58
CA CYS A 124 -8.94 -6.44 2.98
C CYS A 124 -10.41 -6.01 3.19
N GLY A 125 -11.16 -5.67 2.14
CA GLY A 125 -12.44 -4.96 2.25
C GLY A 125 -12.27 -3.49 2.70
N TYR A 126 -11.06 -2.95 2.59
CA TYR A 126 -10.70 -1.60 3.01
C TYR A 126 -10.94 -0.58 1.89
N ARG A 127 -11.34 0.64 2.26
CA ARG A 127 -11.54 1.74 1.30
C ARG A 127 -10.19 2.33 0.89
N PHE A 128 -9.85 2.18 -0.39
CA PHE A 128 -8.70 2.84 -1.00
C PHE A 128 -8.99 4.31 -1.33
N CYS A 129 -7.98 5.17 -1.16
CA CYS A 129 -7.98 6.56 -1.62
C CYS A 129 -6.68 6.81 -2.39
N ILE A 130 -6.80 7.28 -3.63
CA ILE A 130 -5.63 7.63 -4.44
C ILE A 130 -4.91 8.85 -3.84
N SER A 131 -3.59 8.84 -3.81
CA SER A 131 -2.78 9.94 -3.26
C SER A 131 -1.91 10.57 -4.35
N VAL A 132 -2.01 11.89 -4.54
CA VAL A 132 -1.10 12.63 -5.44
C VAL A 132 0.11 13.23 -4.73
N ASP A 133 0.13 13.12 -3.39
CA ASP A 133 1.24 13.49 -2.51
C ASP A 133 1.91 14.84 -2.84
N ASN A 134 1.12 15.88 -3.06
CA ASN A 134 1.61 17.22 -3.37
C ASN A 134 0.85 18.29 -2.57
N PHE A 135 1.30 18.56 -1.35
CA PHE A 135 0.66 19.51 -0.43
C PHE A 135 0.92 20.99 -0.75
N GLY A 136 1.67 21.30 -1.82
CA GLY A 136 2.19 22.65 -2.07
C GLY A 136 2.26 23.05 -3.54
N ALA A 137 1.30 22.61 -4.39
CA ALA A 137 1.24 23.06 -5.78
C ALA A 137 1.29 24.61 -5.83
N PRO A 138 2.28 25.23 -6.49
CA PRO A 138 2.56 26.68 -6.38
C PRO A 138 1.39 27.60 -6.73
N ASP A 139 0.42 27.10 -7.51
CA ASP A 139 -0.61 27.94 -8.13
C ASP A 139 -2.04 27.68 -7.64
N GLY A 140 -2.27 26.77 -6.68
CA GLY A 140 -3.63 26.50 -6.15
C GLY A 140 -4.65 25.99 -7.19
N GLU A 141 -4.21 25.72 -8.41
CA GLU A 141 -5.04 25.19 -9.50
C GLU A 141 -5.39 23.71 -9.23
N PRO A 142 -6.62 23.27 -9.56
CA PRO A 142 -7.01 21.87 -9.43
C PRO A 142 -6.10 20.99 -10.30
N HIS A 143 -5.30 20.14 -9.67
CA HIS A 143 -4.52 19.15 -10.37
C HIS A 143 -5.43 18.06 -10.94
N ASP A 144 -5.49 17.92 -12.27
CA ASP A 144 -6.28 16.87 -12.92
C ASP A 144 -5.68 15.49 -12.61
N THR A 145 -6.35 14.76 -11.72
CA THR A 145 -5.93 13.41 -11.30
C THR A 145 -6.39 12.32 -12.26
N LEU A 146 -7.21 12.63 -13.28
CA LEU A 146 -7.76 11.63 -14.18
C LEU A 146 -6.68 10.86 -14.97
N PRO A 147 -5.61 11.49 -15.50
CA PRO A 147 -4.52 10.77 -16.14
C PRO A 147 -3.84 9.77 -15.19
N PHE A 148 -3.61 10.16 -13.93
CA PHE A 148 -3.01 9.28 -12.94
C PHE A 148 -3.93 8.11 -12.57
N LYS A 149 -5.22 8.39 -12.32
CA LYS A 149 -6.24 7.34 -12.08
C LYS A 149 -6.30 6.34 -13.23
N ARG A 150 -6.18 6.79 -14.48
CA ARG A 150 -6.12 5.89 -15.65
C ARG A 150 -4.89 4.99 -15.64
N GLN A 151 -3.72 5.51 -15.28
CA GLN A 151 -2.49 4.72 -15.17
C GLN A 151 -2.62 3.63 -14.08
N VAL A 152 -3.14 3.99 -12.91
CA VAL A 152 -3.42 3.06 -11.80
C VAL A 152 -4.41 1.97 -12.24
N LEU A 153 -5.51 2.36 -12.91
CA LEU A 153 -6.52 1.43 -13.40
C LEU A 153 -5.97 0.47 -14.45
N GLU A 154 -5.23 0.98 -15.44
CA GLU A 154 -4.61 0.17 -16.50
C GLU A 154 -3.64 -0.86 -15.89
N GLN A 155 -2.80 -0.40 -14.97
CA GLN A 155 -1.84 -1.27 -14.30
C GLN A 155 -2.53 -2.34 -13.44
N SER A 156 -3.60 -1.99 -12.73
CA SER A 156 -4.41 -2.93 -11.94
C SER A 156 -5.04 -4.01 -12.83
N ARG A 157 -5.65 -3.62 -13.97
CA ARG A 157 -6.23 -4.56 -14.94
C ARG A 157 -5.18 -5.46 -15.59
N ARG A 158 -3.98 -4.93 -15.82
CA ARG A 158 -2.85 -5.73 -16.31
C ARG A 158 -2.47 -6.81 -15.32
N TRP A 159 -2.39 -6.52 -14.03
CA TRP A 159 -2.11 -7.53 -13.01
C TRP A 159 -3.28 -8.48 -12.76
N GLN A 160 -4.52 -8.00 -12.82
CA GLN A 160 -5.71 -8.86 -12.77
C GLN A 160 -5.66 -9.94 -13.87
N SER A 161 -5.29 -9.55 -15.10
CA SER A 161 -5.26 -10.47 -16.25
C SER A 161 -4.01 -11.34 -16.35
N ARG A 162 -2.85 -10.85 -15.91
CA ARG A 162 -1.55 -11.54 -16.08
C ARG A 162 -0.98 -12.16 -14.81
N GLY A 163 -1.61 -11.90 -13.66
CA GLY A 163 -1.10 -12.25 -12.34
C GLY A 163 -0.30 -11.12 -11.69
N LEU A 164 -0.28 -11.14 -10.36
CA LEU A 164 0.48 -10.21 -9.53
C LEU A 164 1.98 -10.58 -9.53
N PRO A 165 2.88 -9.63 -9.21
CA PRO A 165 4.26 -9.95 -8.86
C PRO A 165 4.32 -11.02 -7.75
N PRO A 166 5.32 -11.92 -7.72
CA PRO A 166 5.29 -13.09 -6.83
C PRO A 166 5.06 -12.76 -5.34
N ARG A 167 5.72 -11.73 -4.82
CA ARG A 167 5.52 -11.29 -3.42
C ARG A 167 4.14 -10.70 -3.20
N ALA A 168 3.67 -9.89 -4.16
CA ALA A 168 2.33 -9.32 -4.13
C ALA A 168 1.25 -10.41 -4.14
N GLN A 169 1.41 -11.47 -4.94
CA GLN A 169 0.45 -12.57 -4.97
C GLN A 169 0.35 -13.30 -3.62
N VAL A 170 1.50 -13.55 -2.98
CA VAL A 170 1.54 -14.18 -1.64
C VAL A 170 0.79 -13.31 -0.63
N PHE A 171 1.07 -12.00 -0.62
CA PHE A 171 0.42 -11.11 0.33
C PHE A 171 -1.08 -10.95 0.05
N PHE A 172 -1.47 -10.77 -1.21
CA PHE A 172 -2.88 -10.68 -1.62
C PHE A 172 -3.69 -11.88 -1.10
N ASN A 173 -3.18 -13.09 -1.30
CA ASN A 173 -3.86 -14.30 -0.83
C ASN A 173 -3.95 -14.35 0.71
N ALA A 174 -2.89 -13.94 1.41
CA ALA A 174 -2.89 -13.87 2.87
C ALA A 174 -3.91 -12.83 3.40
N LEU A 175 -4.03 -11.69 2.73
CA LEU A 175 -5.04 -10.68 3.05
C LEU A 175 -6.46 -11.21 2.85
N CYS A 176 -6.77 -11.80 1.69
CA CYS A 176 -8.10 -12.37 1.44
C CYS A 176 -8.50 -13.42 2.48
N LEU A 177 -7.55 -14.28 2.87
CA LEU A 177 -7.79 -15.31 3.89
C LEU A 177 -7.99 -14.72 5.28
N ASP A 178 -7.13 -13.77 5.69
CA ASP A 178 -7.17 -13.21 7.04
C ASP A 178 -8.39 -12.30 7.25
N PHE A 179 -8.76 -11.51 6.22
CA PHE A 179 -9.93 -10.61 6.27
C PHE A 179 -11.25 -11.28 5.87
N ASP A 180 -11.23 -12.55 5.49
CA ASP A 180 -12.40 -13.35 5.13
C ASP A 180 -13.29 -12.68 4.06
N THR A 181 -12.65 -12.06 3.06
CA THR A 181 -13.37 -11.32 2.01
C THR A 181 -13.85 -12.22 0.87
N GLY A 182 -13.26 -13.41 0.74
CA GLY A 182 -13.54 -14.35 -0.36
C GLY A 182 -13.11 -13.88 -1.75
N VAL A 183 -12.58 -12.65 -1.85
CA VAL A 183 -12.25 -11.98 -3.11
C VAL A 183 -11.18 -12.76 -3.87
N GLN A 184 -11.42 -12.97 -5.16
CA GLN A 184 -10.45 -13.56 -6.09
C GLN A 184 -9.90 -12.47 -7.01
N LEU A 185 -8.61 -12.61 -7.36
CA LEU A 185 -7.93 -11.66 -8.26
C LEU A 185 -8.70 -11.39 -9.58
N PRO A 186 -9.23 -12.42 -10.29
CA PRO A 186 -9.98 -12.20 -11.53
C PRO A 186 -11.33 -11.50 -11.33
N GLU A 187 -11.86 -11.47 -10.11
CA GLU A 187 -13.19 -10.95 -9.77
C GLU A 187 -13.15 -9.52 -9.21
N LEU A 188 -11.95 -8.93 -9.06
CA LEU A 188 -11.82 -7.56 -8.60
C LEU A 188 -12.56 -6.58 -9.52
N GLU A 189 -13.45 -5.78 -8.92
CA GLU A 189 -14.16 -4.71 -9.63
C GLU A 189 -13.27 -3.47 -9.82
N LEU A 190 -12.51 -3.47 -10.90
CA LEU A 190 -11.57 -2.38 -11.24
C LEU A 190 -12.22 -1.38 -12.19
N THR A 191 -12.78 -0.30 -11.62
CA THR A 191 -13.40 0.81 -12.34
C THR A 191 -12.78 2.16 -11.98
N ILE A 192 -12.84 3.13 -12.89
CA ILE A 192 -12.30 4.48 -12.64
C ILE A 192 -13.00 5.16 -11.46
N SER A 193 -14.29 4.88 -11.24
CA SER A 193 -15.07 5.38 -10.10
C SER A 193 -14.64 4.81 -8.76
N GLY A 194 -13.95 3.65 -8.75
CA GLY A 194 -13.37 3.08 -7.55
C GLY A 194 -12.12 3.82 -7.06
N LEU A 195 -11.50 4.67 -7.89
CA LEU A 195 -10.36 5.50 -7.55
C LEU A 195 -10.82 6.87 -7.05
N VAL A 196 -11.25 6.90 -5.78
CA VAL A 196 -11.64 8.12 -5.07
C VAL A 196 -10.41 8.87 -4.56
N GLY A 197 -10.46 10.20 -4.64
CA GLY A 197 -9.37 11.12 -4.27
C GLY A 197 -9.32 12.32 -5.19
#